data_AF-A0A158C3U8-F1
#
_entry.id   AF-A0A158C3U8-F1
#
_cell.length_a   1.000
_cell.length_b   1.000
_cell.length_c   1.000
_cell.angle_alpha   90.00
_cell.angle_beta   90.00
_cell.angle_gamma   90.00
#
_symmetry.space_group_name_H-M   'P 1'
#
loop_
_entity.id
_entity.type
_entity.pdbx_description
1 polymer ?
#
loop_
_entity_poly.entity_id
_entity_poly.type
_entity_poly.pdbx_seq_one_letter_code
_entity_poly.pdbx_strand_id
1 'polypeptide(L)'
;MNKKLLGAMLTSAVLLAQYAGAAHAQARVYFVEPKDGATVTSPVHVKFGVDGMSIAPAGTMTDGTGHHHLLIDGKPLPKDTVIPANGTSLHFGKGQTEADVKLPPGDHTLTMQFGDGAHRSYGPEMSQTIKVHVKQ
;
A
#
# COMPACT_ATOMS: atom_id res chain seq x y z
N MET A 1 50.26 -61.50 -17.21
CA MET A 1 50.72 -60.56 -18.26
C MET A 1 49.51 -59.73 -18.72
N ASN A 2 49.51 -58.41 -18.43
CA ASN A 2 48.92 -57.28 -19.20
C ASN A 2 47.44 -57.36 -19.65
N LYS A 3 46.53 -56.40 -19.41
CA LYS A 3 46.63 -54.94 -19.22
C LYS A 3 45.28 -54.37 -18.69
N LYS A 4 45.38 -53.40 -17.78
CA LYS A 4 44.63 -52.14 -17.57
C LYS A 4 43.18 -51.98 -18.08
N LEU A 5 42.31 -51.38 -17.26
CA LEU A 5 41.52 -50.14 -17.47
C LEU A 5 40.41 -50.07 -16.38
N LEU A 6 40.50 -49.18 -15.38
CA LEU A 6 40.02 -47.78 -15.28
C LEU A 6 38.49 -47.60 -15.08
N GLY A 7 38.11 -46.89 -14.00
CA GLY A 7 36.81 -46.21 -13.81
C GLY A 7 35.94 -46.82 -12.70
N ALA A 8 35.26 -46.09 -11.82
CA ALA A 8 35.17 -44.65 -11.56
C ALA A 8 34.60 -44.48 -10.12
N MET A 9 35.08 -43.49 -9.37
CA MET A 9 34.46 -43.08 -8.10
C MET A 9 33.10 -42.44 -8.39
N LEU A 10 32.02 -43.04 -7.90
CA LEU A 10 30.70 -42.42 -7.86
C LEU A 10 30.56 -41.69 -6.51
N THR A 11 30.87 -40.40 -6.50
CA THR A 11 30.45 -39.50 -5.41
C THR A 11 28.97 -39.19 -5.60
N SER A 12 28.12 -39.74 -4.73
CA SER A 12 26.71 -39.36 -4.68
C SER A 12 26.58 -37.92 -4.16
N ALA A 13 26.25 -36.98 -5.04
CA ALA A 13 25.89 -35.62 -4.66
C ALA A 13 24.46 -35.63 -4.10
N VAL A 14 24.32 -35.27 -2.82
CA VAL A 14 23.02 -34.97 -2.22
C VAL A 14 22.63 -33.54 -2.64
N LEU A 15 21.66 -33.40 -3.54
CA LEU A 15 20.97 -32.13 -3.76
C LEU A 15 19.82 -32.00 -2.77
N LEU A 16 20.02 -31.24 -1.70
CA LEU A 16 18.93 -30.64 -0.94
C LEU A 16 18.45 -29.41 -1.70
N ALA A 17 17.35 -29.55 -2.45
CA ALA A 17 16.66 -28.42 -3.05
C ALA A 17 16.09 -27.52 -1.94
N GLN A 18 16.74 -26.39 -1.69
CA GLN A 18 16.22 -25.35 -0.79
C GLN A 18 15.14 -24.56 -1.53
N TYR A 19 13.87 -24.88 -1.30
CA TYR A 19 12.77 -23.98 -1.65
C TYR A 19 12.70 -22.87 -0.61
N ALA A 20 13.56 -21.86 -0.75
CA ALA A 20 13.31 -20.56 -0.13
C ALA A 20 12.26 -19.85 -0.99
N GLY A 21 10.98 -20.14 -0.75
CA GLY A 21 9.91 -19.29 -1.23
C GLY A 21 10.07 -17.92 -0.61
N ALA A 22 10.47 -16.92 -1.40
CA ALA A 22 10.46 -15.54 -0.95
C ALA A 22 9.04 -15.21 -0.49
N ALA A 23 8.86 -14.97 0.80
CA ALA A 23 7.61 -14.43 1.31
C ALA A 23 7.42 -13.05 0.67
N HIS A 24 6.61 -12.97 -0.39
CA HIS A 24 6.20 -11.69 -0.93
C HIS A 24 5.44 -10.96 0.17
N ALA A 25 5.99 -9.86 0.66
CA ALA A 25 5.29 -8.98 1.59
C ALA A 25 3.94 -8.60 0.95
N GLN A 26 2.86 -8.76 1.69
CA GLN A 26 1.54 -8.37 1.22
C GLN A 26 1.54 -6.87 0.92
N ALA A 27 0.95 -6.49 -0.23
CA ALA A 27 0.80 -5.09 -0.59
C ALA A 27 -0.05 -4.37 0.46
N ARG A 28 0.31 -3.11 0.75
CA ARG A 28 -0.41 -2.28 1.73
C ARG A 28 -0.16 -0.81 1.46
N VAL A 29 -1.05 0.03 1.96
CA VAL A 29 -0.80 1.46 2.14
C VAL A 29 -0.64 1.78 3.62
N TYR A 30 0.15 2.81 3.93
CA TYR A 30 0.32 3.27 5.30
C TYR A 30 0.50 4.80 5.43
N PHE A 31 0.10 5.36 6.56
CA PHE A 31 0.41 6.73 6.95
C PHE A 31 1.86 6.80 7.45
N VAL A 32 2.67 7.61 6.76
CA VAL A 32 3.96 8.06 7.27
C VAL A 32 3.69 9.04 8.42
N GLU A 33 2.80 10.01 8.19
CA GLU A 33 2.27 10.90 9.22
C GLU A 33 0.86 11.40 8.85
N PRO A 34 0.03 11.82 9.81
CA PRO A 34 0.23 11.65 11.24
C PRO A 34 0.14 10.18 11.67
N LYS A 35 0.62 9.86 12.87
CA LYS A 35 0.44 8.53 13.45
C LYS A 35 -0.97 8.38 14.03
N ASP A 36 -1.43 7.14 14.14
CA ASP A 36 -2.69 6.84 14.82
C ASP A 36 -2.69 7.37 16.26
N GLY A 37 -3.78 8.04 16.64
CA GLY A 37 -3.94 8.72 17.92
C GLY A 37 -3.24 10.07 18.04
N ALA A 38 -2.66 10.62 16.97
CA ALA A 38 -1.95 11.89 17.05
C ALA A 38 -2.87 13.09 17.33
N THR A 39 -2.40 14.00 18.19
CA THR A 39 -2.98 15.34 18.35
C THR A 39 -2.28 16.32 17.42
N VAL A 40 -3.02 16.97 16.53
CA VAL A 40 -2.52 17.78 15.41
C VAL A 40 -3.14 19.18 15.39
N THR A 41 -2.55 20.09 14.62
CA THR A 41 -3.11 21.42 14.32
C THR A 41 -3.60 21.44 12.87
N SER A 42 -4.66 22.19 12.57
CA SER A 42 -5.17 22.37 11.20
C SER A 42 -4.42 23.52 10.49
N PRO A 43 -4.01 23.37 9.21
CA PRO A 43 -4.20 22.18 8.37
C PRO A 43 -3.32 21.02 8.82
N VAL A 44 -3.88 19.81 8.74
CA VAL A 44 -3.19 18.57 9.09
C VAL A 44 -2.35 18.14 7.89
N HIS A 45 -1.03 18.14 8.06
CA HIS A 45 -0.13 17.55 7.08
C HIS A 45 -0.25 16.03 7.12
N VAL A 46 -0.64 15.42 6.00
CA VAL A 46 -0.75 13.98 5.83
C VAL A 46 0.27 13.52 4.81
N LYS A 47 0.93 12.39 5.08
CA LYS A 47 1.93 11.76 4.22
C LYS A 47 1.72 10.26 4.18
N PHE A 48 1.81 9.71 2.98
CA PHE A 48 1.42 8.35 2.66
C PHE A 48 2.59 7.54 2.10
N GLY A 49 2.46 6.22 2.17
CA GLY A 49 3.32 5.29 1.47
C GLY A 49 2.53 4.07 0.99
N VAL A 50 3.17 3.29 0.13
CA VAL A 50 2.65 2.05 -0.44
C VAL A 50 3.80 1.04 -0.56
N ASP A 51 3.55 -0.19 -0.11
CA ASP A 51 4.45 -1.33 -0.29
C ASP A 51 3.78 -2.31 -1.26
N GLY A 52 4.57 -2.96 -2.13
CA GLY A 52 4.08 -4.02 -3.04
C GLY A 52 3.24 -3.54 -4.23
N MET A 53 3.04 -2.23 -4.40
CA MET A 53 2.44 -1.60 -5.59
C MET A 53 3.20 -0.33 -5.97
N SER A 54 2.93 0.19 -7.17
CA SER A 54 3.53 1.43 -7.69
C SER A 54 2.51 2.55 -7.75
N ILE A 55 2.95 3.77 -7.45
CA ILE A 55 2.12 4.97 -7.64
C ILE A 55 2.12 5.36 -9.12
N ALA A 56 0.95 5.62 -9.68
CA ALA A 56 0.76 6.11 -11.04
C ALA A 56 -0.41 7.09 -11.11
N PRO A 57 -0.42 8.04 -12.06
CA PRO A 57 -1.54 8.95 -12.26
C PRO A 57 -2.84 8.20 -12.58
N ALA A 58 -3.97 8.78 -12.20
CA ALA A 58 -5.29 8.38 -12.65
C ALA A 58 -5.33 8.27 -14.19
N GLY A 59 -6.08 7.29 -14.69
CA GLY A 59 -6.09 6.85 -16.08
C GLY A 59 -5.03 5.81 -16.43
N THR A 60 -4.03 5.57 -15.58
CA THR A 60 -3.05 4.48 -15.80
C THR A 60 -3.68 3.13 -15.48
N MET A 61 -3.88 2.29 -16.49
CA MET A 61 -4.56 1.00 -16.38
C MET A 61 -3.58 -0.19 -16.23
N THR A 62 -2.37 0.06 -15.77
CA THR A 62 -1.36 -1.00 -15.58
C THR A 62 -1.60 -1.73 -14.27
N ASP A 63 -1.55 -3.07 -14.30
CA ASP A 63 -1.72 -3.89 -13.10
C ASP A 63 -0.68 -3.55 -12.03
N GLY A 64 -1.10 -3.58 -10.76
CA GLY A 64 -0.24 -3.23 -9.62
C GLY A 64 0.10 -1.74 -9.52
N THR A 65 -0.62 -0.87 -10.24
CA THR A 65 -0.44 0.59 -10.16
C THR A 65 -1.70 1.29 -9.68
N GLY A 66 -1.55 2.43 -9.01
CA GLY A 66 -2.69 3.19 -8.52
C GLY A 66 -2.29 4.49 -7.86
N HIS A 67 -3.22 5.10 -7.12
CA HIS A 67 -2.96 6.33 -6.38
C HIS A 67 -3.76 6.39 -5.09
N HIS A 68 -3.35 7.29 -4.21
CA HIS A 68 -3.96 7.47 -2.90
C HIS A 68 -5.27 8.25 -2.97
N HIS A 69 -6.15 7.93 -2.03
CA HIS A 69 -7.34 8.68 -1.69
C HIS A 69 -7.40 8.82 -0.17
N LEU A 70 -8.01 9.89 0.31
CA LEU A 70 -8.26 10.10 1.74
C LEU A 70 -9.75 10.30 1.99
N LEU A 71 -10.34 9.37 2.73
CA LEU A 71 -11.72 9.42 3.20
C LEU A 71 -11.72 9.99 4.62
N ILE A 72 -12.18 11.23 4.76
CA ILE A 72 -12.34 11.93 6.03
C ILE A 72 -13.64 11.46 6.66
N ASP A 73 -13.55 10.93 7.88
CA ASP A 73 -14.66 10.34 8.62
C ASP A 73 -15.40 9.21 7.88
N GLY A 74 -14.71 8.63 6.89
CA GLY A 74 -15.18 7.54 6.04
C GLY A 74 -14.53 6.20 6.38
N LYS A 75 -15.15 5.12 5.88
CA LYS A 75 -14.66 3.74 6.03
C LYS A 75 -14.02 3.23 4.74
N PRO A 76 -13.15 2.21 4.80
CA PRO A 76 -12.64 1.54 3.61
C PRO A 76 -13.77 1.06 2.69
N LEU A 77 -13.53 1.11 1.40
CA LEU A 77 -14.52 0.71 0.39
C LEU A 77 -14.25 -0.71 -0.11
N PRO A 78 -15.29 -1.50 -0.45
CA PRO A 78 -15.11 -2.80 -1.08
C PRO A 78 -14.30 -2.71 -2.36
N LYS A 79 -13.63 -3.81 -2.72
CA LYS A 79 -12.88 -3.92 -3.96
C LYS A 79 -13.77 -3.61 -5.17
N ASP A 80 -13.18 -2.97 -6.18
CA ASP A 80 -13.81 -2.58 -7.46
C ASP A 80 -14.94 -1.53 -7.34
N THR A 81 -15.17 -1.00 -6.13
CA THR A 81 -16.12 0.11 -5.92
C THR A 81 -15.46 1.44 -6.27
N VAL A 82 -16.15 2.27 -7.06
CA VAL A 82 -15.68 3.62 -7.39
C VAL A 82 -15.60 4.47 -6.11
N ILE A 83 -14.46 5.09 -5.89
CA ILE A 83 -14.21 6.01 -4.78
C ILE A 83 -14.83 7.36 -5.17
N PRO A 84 -15.88 7.85 -4.49
CA PRO A 84 -16.53 9.10 -4.85
C PRO A 84 -15.56 10.26 -4.65
N ALA A 85 -15.60 11.29 -5.49
CA ALA A 85 -14.85 12.53 -5.28
C ALA A 85 -15.78 13.57 -4.66
N ASN A 86 -15.48 14.04 -3.45
CA ASN A 86 -16.26 15.08 -2.76
C ASN A 86 -15.44 15.73 -1.64
N GLY A 87 -16.05 16.62 -0.85
CA GLY A 87 -15.35 17.36 0.21
C GLY A 87 -14.77 16.50 1.35
N THR A 88 -15.22 15.26 1.52
CA THR A 88 -14.70 14.30 2.52
C THR A 88 -14.03 13.08 1.89
N SER A 89 -13.84 13.09 0.57
CA SER A 89 -13.17 12.03 -0.18
C SER A 89 -12.24 12.67 -1.19
N LEU A 90 -11.00 12.87 -0.76
CA LEU A 90 -9.96 13.59 -1.49
C LEU A 90 -9.19 12.64 -2.40
N HIS A 91 -8.87 13.10 -3.61
CA HIS A 91 -8.23 12.31 -4.66
C HIS A 91 -6.80 12.81 -4.92
N PHE A 92 -5.84 11.90 -4.92
CA PHE A 92 -4.43 12.19 -5.23
C PHE A 92 -4.01 11.56 -6.56
N GLY A 93 -4.86 11.74 -7.58
CA GLY A 93 -4.73 11.13 -8.91
C GLY A 93 -3.55 11.62 -9.76
N LYS A 94 -2.68 12.51 -9.28
CA LYS A 94 -1.41 12.86 -9.94
C LYS A 94 -0.22 12.10 -9.31
N GLY A 95 -0.49 11.16 -8.41
CA GLY A 95 0.52 10.42 -7.66
C GLY A 95 1.06 11.19 -6.46
N GLN A 96 0.27 12.09 -5.87
CA GLN A 96 0.70 12.80 -4.66
C GLN A 96 0.82 11.84 -3.49
N THR A 97 1.89 12.00 -2.71
CA THR A 97 2.18 11.21 -1.51
C THR A 97 1.97 12.00 -0.23
N GLU A 98 1.62 13.28 -0.33
CA GLU A 98 1.36 14.15 0.81
C GLU A 98 0.40 15.28 0.44
N ALA A 99 -0.27 15.84 1.45
CA ALA A 99 -1.16 16.98 1.32
C ALA A 99 -1.39 17.68 2.66
N ASP A 100 -1.79 18.95 2.61
CA ASP A 100 -2.33 19.67 3.76
C ASP A 100 -3.86 19.62 3.73
N VAL A 101 -4.47 19.03 4.77
CA VAL A 101 -5.91 18.80 4.85
C VAL A 101 -6.51 19.67 5.94
N LYS A 102 -7.44 20.55 5.55
CA LYS A 102 -8.16 21.39 6.51
C LYS A 102 -9.26 20.58 7.19
N LEU A 103 -9.10 20.36 8.48
CA LEU A 103 -10.09 19.74 9.36
C LEU A 103 -10.56 20.73 10.43
N PRO A 104 -11.84 20.70 10.85
CA PRO A 104 -12.29 21.43 12.03
C PRO A 104 -11.66 20.85 13.32
N PRO A 105 -11.65 21.60 14.44
CA PRO A 105 -11.27 21.05 15.74
C PRO A 105 -12.15 19.87 16.16
N GLY A 106 -11.56 18.86 16.80
CA GLY A 106 -12.24 17.65 17.26
C GLY A 106 -11.60 16.35 16.80
N ASP A 107 -12.26 15.23 17.12
CA ASP A 107 -11.82 13.89 16.72
C ASP A 107 -12.25 13.58 15.29
N HIS A 108 -11.30 13.07 14.49
CA HIS A 108 -11.54 12.63 13.13
C HIS A 108 -10.94 11.24 12.90
N THR A 109 -11.56 10.49 11.98
CA THR A 109 -10.91 9.34 11.36
C THR A 109 -10.43 9.72 9.97
N LEU A 110 -9.23 9.28 9.64
CA LEU A 110 -8.64 9.43 8.32
C LEU A 110 -8.40 8.04 7.76
N THR A 111 -9.18 7.67 6.74
CA THR A 111 -9.01 6.41 6.03
C THR A 111 -8.32 6.66 4.70
N MET A 112 -7.07 6.24 4.60
CA MET A 112 -6.40 6.17 3.31
C MET A 112 -6.90 4.94 2.55
N GLN A 113 -7.25 5.12 1.28
CA GLN A 113 -7.68 4.07 0.37
C GLN A 113 -6.82 4.12 -0.90
N PHE A 114 -6.22 3.00 -1.29
CA PHE A 114 -5.58 2.90 -2.61
C PHE A 114 -6.64 2.57 -3.67
N GLY A 115 -6.56 3.24 -4.81
CA GLY A 115 -7.43 3.00 -5.96
C GLY A 115 -6.66 2.85 -7.26
N ASP A 116 -7.27 2.15 -8.22
CA ASP A 116 -6.71 1.94 -9.56
C ASP A 116 -6.83 3.20 -10.44
N GLY A 117 -6.36 3.12 -11.69
CA GLY A 117 -6.46 4.22 -12.65
C GLY A 117 -7.88 4.72 -12.93
N ALA A 118 -8.92 3.93 -12.64
CA ALA A 118 -10.32 4.30 -12.79
C ALA A 118 -10.96 4.80 -11.48
N HIS A 119 -10.16 5.07 -10.45
CA HIS A 119 -10.60 5.42 -9.09
C HIS A 119 -11.45 4.32 -8.43
N ARG A 120 -11.23 3.05 -8.76
CA ARG A 120 -11.87 1.94 -8.05
C ARG A 120 -10.98 1.47 -6.91
N SER A 121 -11.58 1.25 -5.75
CA SER A 121 -10.90 0.73 -4.57
C SER A 121 -10.23 -0.60 -4.85
N TYR A 122 -8.98 -0.75 -4.41
CA TYR A 122 -8.31 -2.05 -4.40
C TYR A 122 -8.87 -3.01 -3.34
N GLY A 123 -9.71 -2.53 -2.43
CA GLY A 123 -10.33 -3.28 -1.34
C GLY A 123 -9.91 -2.78 0.05
N PRO A 124 -10.57 -3.26 1.13
CA PRO A 124 -10.22 -2.91 2.50
C PRO A 124 -8.79 -3.31 2.90
N GLU A 125 -8.21 -4.33 2.26
CA GLU A 125 -6.83 -4.77 2.45
C GLU A 125 -5.79 -3.73 1.97
N MET A 126 -6.18 -2.88 1.01
CA MET A 126 -5.38 -1.75 0.52
C MET A 126 -5.86 -0.43 1.10
N SER A 127 -6.17 -0.45 2.40
CA SER A 127 -6.55 0.73 3.18
C SER A 127 -5.84 0.76 4.53
N GLN A 128 -5.77 1.95 5.13
CA GLN A 128 -5.43 2.11 6.54
C GLN A 128 -6.30 3.22 7.12
N THR A 129 -6.85 3.00 8.32
CA THR A 129 -7.56 4.03 9.08
C THR A 129 -6.74 4.42 10.29
N ILE A 130 -6.62 5.73 10.52
CA ILE A 130 -6.07 6.32 11.75
C ILE A 130 -7.08 7.25 12.38
N LYS A 131 -6.95 7.48 13.70
CA LYS A 131 -7.64 8.52 14.45
C LYS A 131 -6.69 9.69 14.69
N VAL A 132 -7.22 10.90 14.60
CA VAL A 132 -6.49 12.12 14.96
C VAL A 132 -7.39 13.03 15.77
N HIS A 133 -6.79 13.80 16.68
CA HIS A 133 -7.46 14.87 17.40
C HIS A 133 -6.93 16.23 16.93
N VAL A 134 -7.79 17.05 16.32
CA VAL A 134 -7.45 18.39 15.87
C VAL A 134 -7.68 19.37 17.02
N LYS A 135 -6.65 20.10 17.42
CA LYS A 135 -6.72 21.11 18.48
C LYS A 135 -7.76 22.19 18.17
N GLN A 136 -8.30 22.77 19.25
CA GLN A 136 -9.12 23.98 19.24
C GLN A 136 -8.37 25.18 18.65
#